data_AF-A0A368UKI6-F1
#
_entry.id   AF-A0A368UKI6-F1
#
_cell.length_a   1.000
_cell.length_b   1.000
_cell.length_c   1.000
_cell.angle_alpha   90.00
_cell.angle_beta   90.00
_cell.angle_gamma   90.00
#
_symmetry.space_group_name_H-M   'P 1'
#
loop_
_entity.id
_entity.type
_entity.pdbx_description
1 polymer ?
#
loop_
_entity_poly.entity_id
_entity_poly.type
_entity_poly.pdbx_seq_one_letter_code
_entity_poly.pdbx_strand_id
1 'polypeptide(L)'
;MELLLRQIPNDYSYKKGFLDKNIEDLEILFLGSSHTYYGINPKLIEIPSFNASHISQTIDLDFEILKKYKDGFENLDFIVIPIDYFTLFSRMSTGKEAWRIKNYNIYYNFCMTSNINYYFELSSINLENNKTRIISYYLKNESSITCNKFGYGNIEREQVDLVETGKTAAKRHTKEIKSYLDKNLNIVNKIIKL
;
A
#
# COMPACT_ATOMS: atom_id res chain seq x y z
N MET A 1 18.47 -17.57 -1.87
CA MET A 1 18.24 -16.12 -1.77
C MET A 1 16.76 -15.76 -1.72
N GLU A 2 15.94 -16.18 -2.70
CA GLU A 2 14.49 -15.93 -2.70
C GLU A 2 13.79 -16.30 -1.39
N LEU A 3 14.04 -17.51 -0.86
CA LEU A 3 13.45 -17.97 0.40
C LEU A 3 13.80 -17.06 1.59
N LEU A 4 15.06 -16.61 1.67
CA LEU A 4 15.50 -15.67 2.71
C LEU A 4 14.77 -14.33 2.57
N LEU A 5 14.69 -13.78 1.35
CA LEU A 5 14.01 -12.51 1.10
C LEU A 5 12.52 -12.57 1.47
N ARG A 6 11.83 -13.67 1.14
CA ARG A 6 10.42 -13.86 1.47
C ARG A 6 10.14 -13.95 2.97
N GLN A 7 11.12 -14.40 3.75
CA GLN A 7 11.01 -14.51 5.20
C GLN A 7 11.26 -13.18 5.92
N ILE A 8 11.76 -12.14 5.24
CA ILE A 8 11.93 -10.80 5.82
C ILE A 8 10.55 -10.14 5.97
N PRO A 9 10.08 -9.85 7.20
CA PRO A 9 8.81 -9.17 7.42
C PRO A 9 8.83 -7.77 6.83
N ASN A 10 7.72 -7.36 6.23
CA ASN A 10 7.52 -6.01 5.70
C ASN A 10 6.06 -5.56 5.89
N ASP A 11 5.80 -4.29 5.61
CA ASP A 11 4.47 -3.68 5.80
C ASP A 11 3.33 -4.43 5.11
N TYR A 12 3.58 -5.05 3.95
CA TYR A 12 2.55 -5.81 3.22
C TYR A 12 2.23 -7.12 3.92
N SER A 13 3.25 -7.92 4.27
CA SER A 13 3.05 -9.14 5.06
C SER A 13 2.43 -8.86 6.43
N TYR A 14 2.81 -7.74 7.06
CA TYR A 14 2.29 -7.31 8.35
C TYR A 14 0.81 -6.94 8.26
N LYS A 15 0.45 -6.02 7.34
CA LYS A 15 -0.93 -5.56 7.16
C LYS A 15 -1.85 -6.69 6.72
N LYS A 16 -1.40 -7.58 5.82
CA LYS A 16 -2.13 -8.79 5.47
C LYS A 16 -2.37 -9.67 6.68
N GLY A 17 -1.33 -9.93 7.47
CA GLY A 17 -1.44 -10.75 8.69
C GLY A 17 -2.32 -10.14 9.77
N PHE A 18 -2.41 -8.80 9.84
CA PHE A 18 -3.35 -8.10 10.72
C PHE A 18 -4.78 -8.28 10.22
N LEU A 19 -5.05 -7.97 8.95
CA LEU A 19 -6.40 -8.06 8.38
C LEU A 19 -6.95 -9.48 8.45
N ASP A 20 -6.15 -10.49 8.09
CA ASP A 20 -6.53 -11.90 8.18
C ASP A 20 -7.00 -12.33 9.59
N LYS A 21 -6.54 -11.64 10.64
CA LYS A 21 -6.80 -12.02 12.03
C LYS A 21 -7.85 -11.17 12.72
N ASN A 22 -8.06 -9.93 12.27
CA ASN A 22 -8.83 -8.93 13.02
C ASN A 22 -9.91 -8.26 12.16
N ILE A 23 -10.11 -8.64 10.89
CA ILE A 23 -11.06 -7.93 10.01
C ILE A 23 -12.48 -7.92 10.57
N GLU A 24 -12.91 -9.02 11.19
CA GLU A 24 -14.25 -9.16 11.78
C GLU A 24 -14.47 -8.19 12.94
N ASP A 25 -13.40 -7.81 13.67
CA ASP A 25 -13.44 -6.91 14.81
C ASP A 25 -13.22 -5.42 14.43
N LEU A 26 -12.93 -5.11 13.15
CA LEU A 26 -12.71 -3.73 12.72
C LEU A 26 -14.02 -3.02 12.41
N GLU A 27 -14.16 -1.80 12.94
CA GLU A 27 -15.26 -0.89 12.63
C GLU A 27 -14.86 0.14 11.55
N ILE A 28 -13.57 0.51 11.45
CA ILE A 28 -13.08 1.44 10.42
C ILE A 28 -11.83 0.90 9.71
N LEU A 29 -11.90 0.81 8.38
CA LEU A 29 -10.79 0.43 7.52
C LEU A 29 -10.34 1.62 6.64
N PHE A 30 -9.09 2.05 6.82
CA PHE A 30 -8.48 3.09 5.97
C PHE A 30 -7.66 2.47 4.84
N LEU A 31 -7.88 2.99 3.64
CA LEU A 31 -7.24 2.57 2.39
C LEU A 31 -6.76 3.79 1.60
N GLY A 32 -6.06 3.56 0.49
CA GLY A 32 -5.51 4.63 -0.35
C GLY A 32 -3.99 4.72 -0.30
N SER A 33 -3.48 5.90 -0.66
CA SER A 33 -2.08 6.12 -1.03
C SER A 33 -1.17 6.45 0.16
N SER A 34 0.03 6.99 -0.12
CA SER A 34 0.91 7.56 0.91
C SER A 34 0.25 8.69 1.70
N HIS A 35 -0.74 9.39 1.13
CA HIS A 35 -1.49 10.43 1.86
C HIS A 35 -2.29 9.83 3.01
N THR A 36 -2.92 8.66 2.82
CA THR A 36 -3.55 7.92 3.92
C THR A 36 -2.49 7.30 4.84
N TYR A 37 -1.44 6.71 4.27
CA TYR A 37 -0.43 5.95 5.02
C TYR A 37 0.29 6.81 6.08
N TYR A 38 0.61 8.05 5.72
CA TYR A 38 1.25 9.02 6.61
C TYR A 38 0.28 10.05 7.19
N GLY A 39 -0.97 10.09 6.74
CA GLY A 39 -1.95 11.11 7.14
C GLY A 39 -2.97 10.67 8.18
N ILE A 40 -3.26 9.36 8.28
CA ILE A 40 -4.27 8.85 9.21
C ILE A 40 -3.64 7.84 10.17
N ASN A 41 -3.59 8.20 11.45
CA ASN A 41 -3.06 7.35 12.51
C ASN A 41 -4.19 6.76 13.36
N PRO A 42 -4.56 5.48 13.17
CA PRO A 42 -5.66 4.87 13.93
C PRO A 42 -5.36 4.76 15.44
N LYS A 43 -4.11 4.91 15.87
CA LYS A 43 -3.76 5.01 17.30
C LYS A 43 -4.49 6.16 18.02
N LEU A 44 -4.89 7.20 17.28
CA LEU A 44 -5.57 8.38 17.80
C LEU A 44 -7.11 8.28 17.69
N ILE A 45 -7.63 7.14 17.24
CA ILE A 45 -9.06 6.89 17.04
C ILE A 45 -9.48 5.85 18.07
N GLU A 46 -10.50 6.16 18.86
CA GLU A 46 -10.98 5.27 19.93
C GLU A 46 -11.74 4.05 19.38
N ILE A 47 -12.27 4.17 18.17
CA ILE A 47 -12.99 3.12 17.45
C ILE A 47 -11.99 2.09 16.87
N PRO A 48 -12.26 0.78 16.98
CA PRO A 48 -11.47 -0.29 16.37
C PRO A 48 -11.20 -0.02 14.90
N SER A 49 -9.95 0.34 14.59
CA SER A 49 -9.62 0.84 13.28
C SER A 49 -8.20 0.50 12.84
N PHE A 50 -8.02 0.35 11.53
CA PHE A 50 -6.75 -0.05 10.95
C PHE A 50 -6.45 0.66 9.64
N ASN A 51 -5.19 1.03 9.45
CA ASN A 51 -4.71 1.65 8.23
C ASN A 51 -4.03 0.62 7.32
N ALA A 52 -4.77 0.14 6.32
CA ALA A 52 -4.30 -0.80 5.30
C ALA A 52 -3.73 -0.13 4.03
N SER A 53 -3.60 1.20 4.01
CA SER A 53 -3.01 1.94 2.89
C SER A 53 -1.52 1.64 2.69
N HIS A 54 -0.99 1.89 1.50
CA HIS A 54 0.43 1.74 1.20
C HIS A 54 0.94 2.90 0.35
N ILE A 55 2.26 3.11 0.35
CA ILE A 55 2.88 4.11 -0.52
C ILE A 55 2.54 3.81 -1.99
N SER A 56 2.03 4.82 -2.69
CA SER A 56 1.62 4.76 -4.11
C SER A 56 0.48 3.79 -4.42
N GLN A 57 -0.22 3.26 -3.42
CA GLN A 57 -1.40 2.41 -3.63
C GLN A 57 -2.47 3.16 -4.43
N THR A 58 -2.97 2.48 -5.47
CA THR A 58 -3.97 3.01 -6.39
C THR A 58 -5.31 2.33 -6.18
N ILE A 59 -6.39 2.97 -6.64
CA ILE A 59 -7.77 2.56 -6.35
C ILE A 59 -8.13 1.13 -6.80
N ASP A 60 -7.45 0.62 -7.83
CA ASP A 60 -7.58 -0.78 -8.25
C ASP A 60 -7.05 -1.77 -7.21
N LEU A 61 -5.99 -1.41 -6.48
CA LEU A 61 -5.45 -2.20 -5.38
C LEU A 61 -6.32 -2.07 -4.12
N ASP A 62 -6.86 -0.88 -3.85
CA ASP A 62 -7.85 -0.69 -2.78
C ASP A 62 -9.04 -1.64 -2.98
N PHE A 63 -9.56 -1.70 -4.20
CA PHE A 63 -10.68 -2.59 -4.53
C PHE A 63 -10.34 -4.07 -4.38
N GLU A 64 -9.14 -4.53 -4.78
CA GLU A 64 -8.73 -5.93 -4.59
C GLU A 64 -8.57 -6.29 -3.11
N ILE A 65 -8.10 -5.36 -2.26
CA ILE A 65 -8.07 -5.55 -0.81
C ILE A 65 -9.49 -5.70 -0.27
N LEU A 66 -10.41 -4.79 -0.61
CA LEU A 66 -11.80 -4.88 -0.17
C LEU A 66 -12.44 -6.18 -0.62
N LYS A 67 -12.28 -6.56 -1.89
CA LYS A 67 -12.83 -7.81 -2.43
C LYS A 67 -12.31 -9.04 -1.70
N LYS A 68 -11.04 -9.06 -1.29
CA LYS A 68 -10.44 -10.18 -0.55
C LYS A 68 -11.07 -10.36 0.83
N TYR A 69 -11.43 -9.27 1.49
CA TYR A 69 -11.86 -9.28 2.90
C TYR A 69 -13.37 -9.05 3.11
N LYS A 70 -14.12 -8.77 2.03
CA LYS A 70 -15.55 -8.40 2.08
C LYS A 70 -16.43 -9.36 2.88
N ASP A 71 -16.10 -10.65 2.89
CA ASP A 71 -16.91 -11.67 3.57
C ASP A 71 -16.67 -11.69 5.10
N GLY A 72 -15.67 -10.96 5.60
CA GLY A 72 -15.36 -10.82 7.04
C GLY A 72 -15.68 -9.43 7.60
N PHE A 73 -16.49 -8.62 6.91
CA PHE A 73 -16.90 -7.29 7.37
C PHE A 73 -18.10 -7.38 8.33
N GLU A 74 -17.93 -8.06 9.47
CA GLU A 74 -19.02 -8.26 10.45
C GLU A 74 -19.39 -6.98 11.20
N ASN A 75 -18.39 -6.24 11.69
CA ASN A 75 -18.58 -5.00 12.45
C ASN A 75 -18.15 -3.75 11.67
N LEU A 76 -17.80 -3.88 10.38
CA LEU A 76 -17.23 -2.77 9.61
C LEU A 76 -18.30 -1.75 9.23
N ASP A 77 -18.25 -0.58 9.86
CA ASP A 77 -19.17 0.54 9.58
C ASP A 77 -18.63 1.47 8.48
N PHE A 78 -17.31 1.68 8.45
CA PHE A 78 -16.69 2.67 7.56
C PHE A 78 -15.50 2.12 6.78
N ILE A 79 -15.55 2.29 5.47
CA ILE A 79 -14.39 2.21 4.58
C ILE A 79 -14.02 3.64 4.17
N VAL A 80 -12.79 4.06 4.47
CA VAL A 80 -12.32 5.41 4.19
C VAL A 80 -11.21 5.36 3.13
N ILE A 81 -11.49 5.93 1.96
CA ILE A 81 -10.55 6.05 0.84
C ILE A 81 -10.46 7.52 0.41
N PRO A 82 -9.38 8.23 0.76
CA PRO A 82 -9.15 9.58 0.26
C PRO A 82 -9.00 9.61 -1.26
N ILE A 83 -9.74 10.51 -1.92
CA ILE A 83 -9.63 10.76 -3.35
C ILE A 83 -8.74 11.99 -3.57
N ASP A 84 -7.46 11.73 -3.80
CA ASP A 84 -6.51 12.75 -4.23
C ASP A 84 -6.66 13.02 -5.72
N TYR A 85 -6.12 14.16 -6.15
CA TYR A 85 -6.24 14.56 -7.55
C TYR A 85 -5.60 13.55 -8.53
N PHE A 86 -4.61 12.76 -8.11
CA PHE A 86 -3.98 11.74 -8.96
C PHE A 86 -4.66 10.38 -8.91
N THR A 87 -5.58 10.15 -7.97
CA THR A 87 -6.22 8.84 -7.70
C THR A 87 -6.94 8.32 -8.94
N LEU A 88 -7.65 9.19 -9.68
CA LEU A 88 -8.44 8.79 -10.84
C LEU A 88 -7.63 8.67 -12.13
N PHE A 89 -6.37 9.13 -12.17
CA PHE A 89 -5.60 9.24 -13.41
C PHE A 89 -4.35 8.35 -13.45
N SER A 90 -4.17 7.49 -12.44
CA SER A 90 -2.98 6.65 -12.35
C SER A 90 -3.29 5.22 -11.91
N ARG A 91 -2.37 4.32 -12.25
CA ARG A 91 -2.29 2.96 -11.72
C ARG A 91 -0.85 2.67 -11.32
N MET A 92 -0.67 1.95 -10.22
CA MET A 92 0.67 1.57 -9.77
C MET A 92 1.40 0.75 -10.83
N SER A 93 0.71 -0.17 -11.52
CA SER A 93 1.28 -1.09 -12.50
C SER A 93 1.92 -0.42 -13.72
N THR A 94 1.60 0.85 -14.01
CA THR A 94 2.19 1.62 -15.12
C THR A 94 3.01 2.82 -14.65
N GLY A 95 3.13 3.00 -13.33
CA GLY A 95 3.91 4.08 -12.72
C GLY A 95 5.38 3.71 -12.49
N LYS A 96 6.16 4.70 -12.05
CA LYS A 96 7.58 4.51 -11.66
C LYS A 96 7.75 3.53 -10.49
N GLU A 97 6.70 3.39 -9.68
CA GLU A 97 6.65 2.48 -8.52
C GLU A 97 6.04 1.11 -8.86
N ALA A 98 5.92 0.73 -10.14
CA ALA A 98 5.33 -0.54 -10.57
C ALA A 98 5.99 -1.77 -9.94
N TRP A 99 7.26 -1.68 -9.56
CA TRP A 99 7.99 -2.74 -8.85
C TRP A 99 7.34 -3.12 -7.50
N ARG A 100 6.52 -2.24 -6.90
CA ARG A 100 5.76 -2.54 -5.67
C ARG A 100 4.60 -3.51 -5.90
N ILE A 101 4.15 -3.69 -7.14
CA ILE A 101 3.12 -4.69 -7.49
C ILE A 101 3.55 -6.08 -7.01
N LYS A 102 4.86 -6.37 -6.97
CA LYS A 102 5.36 -7.63 -6.41
C LYS A 102 4.82 -7.91 -5.01
N ASN A 103 4.68 -6.87 -4.17
CA ASN A 103 4.31 -7.06 -2.78
C ASN A 103 2.85 -7.49 -2.67
N TYR A 104 1.99 -6.94 -3.53
CA TYR A 104 0.59 -7.37 -3.61
C TYR A 104 0.46 -8.79 -4.16
N ASN A 105 1.22 -9.13 -5.19
CA ASN A 105 1.21 -10.48 -5.75
C ASN A 105 1.76 -11.51 -4.75
N ILE A 106 2.87 -11.22 -4.07
CA ILE A 106 3.56 -12.17 -3.17
C ILE A 106 2.87 -12.28 -1.82
N TYR A 107 2.47 -11.17 -1.21
CA TYR A 107 2.01 -11.16 0.20
C TYR A 107 0.49 -11.12 0.35
N TYR A 108 -0.24 -10.57 -0.63
CA TYR A 108 -1.71 -10.61 -0.65
C TYR A 108 -2.28 -11.70 -1.57
N ASN A 109 -1.42 -12.37 -2.36
CA ASN A 109 -1.79 -13.35 -3.39
C ASN A 109 -2.67 -12.75 -4.50
N PHE A 110 -2.36 -11.53 -4.93
CA PHE A 110 -3.05 -10.89 -6.06
C PHE A 110 -2.43 -11.28 -7.41
N CYS A 111 -3.17 -10.99 -8.49
CA CYS A 111 -2.76 -11.22 -9.87
C CYS A 111 -2.84 -9.91 -10.68
N MET A 112 -2.03 -8.92 -10.29
CA MET A 112 -2.15 -7.56 -10.82
C MET A 112 -1.40 -7.31 -12.14
N THR A 113 -0.61 -8.27 -12.61
CA THR A 113 0.21 -8.14 -13.82
C THR A 113 0.53 -9.49 -14.45
N SER A 114 0.84 -9.51 -15.75
CA SER A 114 1.44 -10.66 -16.43
C SER A 114 2.97 -10.73 -16.30
N ASN A 115 3.60 -9.70 -15.71
CA ASN A 115 5.05 -9.68 -15.53
C ASN A 115 5.48 -10.66 -14.43
N ILE A 116 6.04 -11.79 -14.84
CA ILE A 116 6.49 -12.88 -13.95
C ILE A 116 7.52 -12.44 -12.91
N ASN A 117 8.31 -11.38 -13.19
CA ASN A 117 9.29 -10.89 -12.22
C ASN A 117 8.62 -10.41 -10.93
N TYR A 118 7.42 -9.82 -11.03
CA TYR A 118 6.63 -9.36 -9.88
C TYR A 118 5.93 -10.49 -9.11
N TYR A 119 6.38 -11.73 -9.28
CA TYR A 119 5.97 -12.87 -8.45
C TYR A 119 7.13 -13.42 -7.62
N PHE A 120 8.33 -12.83 -7.72
CA PHE A 120 9.52 -13.20 -6.96
C PHE A 120 10.20 -11.97 -6.36
N GLU A 121 10.69 -12.10 -5.11
CA GLU A 121 11.46 -11.04 -4.45
C GLU A 121 12.79 -10.79 -5.16
N LEU A 122 13.43 -11.88 -5.58
CA LEU A 122 14.76 -11.89 -6.17
C LEU A 122 14.83 -11.14 -7.51
N SER A 123 13.87 -11.35 -8.42
CA SER A 123 13.90 -10.75 -9.76
C SER A 123 13.21 -9.39 -9.83
N SER A 124 12.43 -9.01 -8.82
CA SER A 124 11.75 -7.71 -8.78
C SER A 124 12.64 -6.55 -8.32
N ILE A 125 13.77 -6.83 -7.66
CA ILE A 125 14.72 -5.82 -7.20
C ILE A 125 16.12 -6.24 -7.66
N ASN A 126 17.00 -5.26 -7.93
CA ASN A 126 18.40 -5.53 -8.22
C ASN A 126 19.09 -6.32 -7.08
N LEU A 127 20.15 -7.03 -7.46
CA LEU A 127 20.89 -7.93 -6.59
C LEU A 127 21.50 -7.21 -5.37
N GLU A 128 22.04 -6.02 -5.54
CA GLU A 128 22.69 -5.27 -4.44
C GLU A 128 21.70 -4.90 -3.35
N ASN A 129 20.53 -4.37 -3.72
CA ASN A 129 19.47 -4.07 -2.77
C ASN A 129 18.99 -5.34 -2.03
N ASN A 130 18.90 -6.48 -2.74
CA ASN A 130 18.54 -7.76 -2.12
C ASN A 130 19.61 -8.24 -1.13
N LYS A 131 20.89 -8.09 -1.43
CA LYS A 131 21.98 -8.36 -0.48
C LYS A 131 21.88 -7.46 0.74
N THR A 132 21.68 -6.15 0.54
CA THR A 132 21.51 -5.18 1.63
C THR A 132 20.37 -5.58 2.56
N ARG A 133 19.19 -5.92 2.01
CA ARG A 133 18.03 -6.38 2.80
C ARG A 133 18.34 -7.61 3.65
N ILE A 134 19.03 -8.60 3.06
CA ILE A 134 19.41 -9.83 3.78
C ILE A 134 20.39 -9.51 4.91
N ILE A 135 21.43 -8.72 4.63
CA ILE A 135 22.43 -8.33 5.64
C ILE A 135 21.76 -7.54 6.78
N SER A 136 20.97 -6.52 6.44
CA SER A 136 20.25 -5.70 7.41
C SER A 136 19.36 -6.55 8.32
N TYR A 137 18.57 -7.46 7.77
CA TYR A 137 17.67 -8.27 8.58
C TYR A 137 18.40 -9.36 9.38
N TYR A 138 19.18 -10.22 8.72
CA TYR A 138 19.73 -11.43 9.35
C TYR A 138 21.02 -11.18 10.14
N LEU A 139 21.80 -10.15 9.80
CA LEU A 139 23.07 -9.86 10.47
C LEU A 139 23.01 -8.64 11.38
N LYS A 140 22.18 -7.64 11.04
CA LYS A 140 22.06 -6.41 11.83
C LYS A 140 20.78 -6.33 12.67
N ASN A 141 19.87 -7.30 12.54
CA ASN A 141 18.57 -7.31 13.23
C ASN A 141 17.73 -6.04 12.99
N GLU A 142 17.89 -5.40 11.83
CA GLU A 142 17.12 -4.22 11.43
C GLU A 142 15.72 -4.66 10.94
N SER A 143 14.68 -3.98 11.42
CA SER A 143 13.30 -4.21 10.94
C SER A 143 13.07 -3.56 9.57
N SER A 144 12.40 -4.28 8.67
CA SER A 144 11.89 -3.73 7.40
C SER A 144 10.43 -3.27 7.49
N ILE A 145 9.78 -3.42 8.65
CA ILE A 145 8.45 -2.87 8.92
C ILE A 145 8.60 -1.40 9.30
N THR A 146 7.87 -0.54 8.60
CA THR A 146 7.91 0.92 8.74
C THR A 146 6.61 1.52 9.26
N CYS A 147 5.57 0.70 9.45
CA CYS A 147 4.34 1.11 10.09
C CYS A 147 4.30 0.74 11.59
N ASN A 148 3.47 1.47 12.35
CA ASN A 148 3.12 1.09 13.71
C ASN A 148 2.12 -0.08 13.74
N LYS A 149 1.73 -0.50 14.94
CA LYS A 149 0.83 -1.65 15.13
C LYS A 149 -0.59 -1.49 14.53
N PHE A 150 -0.96 -0.27 14.16
CA PHE A 150 -2.24 0.07 13.54
C PHE A 150 -2.09 0.41 12.04
N GLY A 151 -0.93 0.12 11.45
CA GLY A 151 -0.68 0.29 10.02
C GLY A 151 -0.31 1.71 9.58
N TYR A 152 -0.20 2.67 10.50
CA TYR A 152 0.25 4.04 10.19
C TYR A 152 1.76 4.09 9.96
N GLY A 153 2.19 4.72 8.86
CA GLY A 153 3.60 4.91 8.53
C GLY A 153 4.28 5.87 9.48
N ASN A 154 5.26 5.39 10.25
CA ASN A 154 5.92 6.17 11.29
C ASN A 154 7.40 6.42 10.94
N ILE A 155 7.64 6.98 9.75
CA ILE A 155 8.97 7.40 9.33
C ILE A 155 9.03 8.92 9.42
N GLU A 156 9.79 9.43 10.39
CA GLU A 156 10.18 10.83 10.41
C GLU A 156 11.20 11.09 9.30
N ARG A 157 10.95 12.10 8.46
CA ARG A 157 11.91 12.60 7.49
C ARG A 157 12.04 14.10 7.69
N GLU A 158 13.27 14.57 7.81
CA GLU A 158 13.54 16.00 7.75
C GLU A 158 13.06 16.56 6.41
N GLN A 159 12.18 17.56 6.48
CA GLN A 159 11.69 18.27 5.31
C GLN A 159 12.62 19.46 5.07
N VAL A 160 13.25 19.49 3.90
CA VAL A 160 14.06 20.64 3.46
C VAL A 160 13.20 21.45 2.48
N ASP A 161 13.02 22.75 2.75
CA ASP A 161 12.27 23.71 1.92
C ASP A 161 10.92 23.19 1.38
N LEU A 162 9.87 23.40 2.18
CA LEU A 162 8.50 23.00 1.84
C LEU A 162 7.97 23.65 0.56
N VAL A 163 8.44 24.86 0.20
CA VAL A 163 7.94 25.58 -0.96
C VAL A 163 8.43 24.91 -2.24
N GLU A 164 9.74 24.64 -2.33
CA GLU A 164 10.33 24.03 -3.52
C GLU A 164 9.94 22.56 -3.67
N THR A 165 9.93 21.81 -2.57
CA THR A 165 9.50 20.41 -2.58
C THR A 165 8.01 20.28 -2.91
N GLY A 166 7.16 21.19 -2.41
CA GLY A 166 5.75 21.28 -2.74
C GLY A 166 5.49 21.50 -4.23
N LYS A 167 6.18 22.48 -4.86
CA LYS A 167 6.09 22.72 -6.31
C LYS A 167 6.48 21.48 -7.11
N THR A 168 7.55 20.80 -6.71
CA THR A 168 8.04 19.58 -7.38
C THR A 168 7.05 18.43 -7.25
N ALA A 169 6.48 18.22 -6.05
CA ALA A 169 5.46 17.21 -5.81
C ALA A 169 4.19 17.51 -6.63
N ALA A 170 3.71 18.75 -6.62
CA ALA A 170 2.54 19.17 -7.38
C ALA A 170 2.73 18.86 -8.88
N LYS A 171 3.86 19.24 -9.48
CA LYS A 171 4.17 18.90 -10.89
C LYS A 171 4.20 17.39 -11.13
N ARG A 172 4.85 16.61 -10.25
CA ARG A 172 4.96 15.14 -10.41
C ARG A 172 3.61 14.44 -10.39
N HIS A 173 2.71 14.90 -9.53
CA HIS A 173 1.38 14.31 -9.46
C HIS A 173 0.50 14.78 -10.65
N THR A 174 0.90 15.82 -11.40
CA THR A 174 0.03 16.49 -12.38
C THR A 174 -0.14 15.58 -13.57
N LYS A 175 -1.37 15.16 -13.85
CA LYS A 175 -1.69 14.25 -14.95
C LYS A 175 -2.42 15.00 -16.05
N GLU A 176 -1.73 15.19 -17.16
CA GLU A 176 -2.31 15.71 -18.39
C GLU A 176 -3.10 14.60 -19.12
N ILE A 177 -2.63 13.36 -19.02
CA ILE A 177 -3.23 12.19 -19.66
C ILE A 177 -4.29 11.56 -18.74
N LYS A 178 -5.53 11.51 -19.21
CA LYS A 178 -6.70 11.02 -18.45
C LYS A 178 -7.07 9.55 -18.76
N SER A 179 -6.13 8.75 -19.26
CA SER A 179 -6.38 7.39 -19.79
C SER A 179 -6.96 6.40 -18.77
N TYR A 180 -6.86 6.69 -17.48
CA TYR A 180 -7.42 5.86 -16.40
C TYR A 180 -8.72 6.38 -15.80
N LEU A 181 -9.20 7.57 -16.18
CA LEU A 181 -10.34 8.22 -15.54
C LEU A 181 -11.56 7.30 -15.49
N ASP A 182 -12.06 6.87 -16.65
CA ASP A 182 -13.29 6.04 -16.71
C ASP A 182 -13.12 4.70 -16.01
N LYS A 183 -11.93 4.10 -16.13
CA LYS A 183 -11.62 2.81 -15.49
C LYS A 183 -11.59 2.94 -13.97
N ASN A 184 -10.99 4.00 -13.45
CA ASN A 184 -10.88 4.24 -12.01
C ASN A 184 -12.21 4.72 -11.42
N LEU A 185 -13.00 5.52 -12.16
CA LEU A 185 -14.38 5.86 -11.77
C LEU A 185 -15.27 4.62 -11.69
N ASN A 186 -15.14 3.68 -12.62
CA ASN A 186 -15.86 2.41 -12.55
C ASN A 186 -15.48 1.64 -11.28
N ILE A 187 -14.19 1.62 -10.91
CA ILE A 187 -13.75 0.99 -9.66
C ILE A 187 -14.35 1.69 -8.44
N VAL A 188 -14.34 3.02 -8.38
CA VAL A 188 -15.01 3.77 -7.29
C VAL A 188 -16.48 3.39 -7.19
N ASN A 189 -17.20 3.32 -8.32
CA ASN A 189 -18.60 2.90 -8.33
C ASN A 189 -18.80 1.44 -7.88
N LYS A 190 -17.82 0.55 -8.08
CA LYS A 190 -17.86 -0.81 -7.53
C LYS A 190 -17.62 -0.82 -6.02
N ILE A 191 -16.73 0.02 -5.52
CA ILE A 191 -16.47 0.19 -4.09
C ILE A 191 -17.72 0.69 -3.36
N ILE A 192 -18.44 1.66 -3.93
CA ILE A 192 -19.69 2.19 -3.35
C ILE A 192 -20.80 1.12 -3.26
N LYS A 193 -20.72 0.07 -4.08
CA LYS A 193 -21.73 -1.00 -4.15
C LYS A 193 -21.34 -2.27 -3.38
N LEU A 194 -20.14 -2.30 -2.78
CA LEU A 194 -19.69 -3.39 -1.92
C LEU A 194 -20.54 -3.40 -0.65
#